data_AF-A0A954JES7-F1
#
_entry.id   AF-A0A954JES7-F1
#
_cell.length_a   1.000
_cell.length_b   1.000
_cell.length_c   1.000
_cell.angle_alpha   90.00
_cell.angle_beta   90.00
_cell.angle_gamma   90.00
#
_symmetry.space_group_name_H-M   'P 1'
#
loop_
_entity.id
_entity.type
_entity.pdbx_description
1 polymer ?
#
loop_
_entity_poly.entity_id
_entity_poly.type
_entity_poly.pdbx_seq_one_letter_code
_entity_poly.pdbx_strand_id
1 'polypeptide(L)'
;MNWLGIWKSLGASLLALVVVAGSCQQANAIGFPLSESKEELKLQYEVEVTDHGTGRVTVVFTLQDEGRMKPLDEVQFYIPAQKKNADGGYYADLVVSMEMREMENGQRRGRVHILRELAERGEIWLNTHQLDGKMTPLTRWHHVIPVAKHLPEPKE
;
A
#
# COMPACT_ATOMS: atom_id res chain seq x y z
N MET A 1 -8.42 -22.43 -57.35
CA MET A 1 -8.40 -21.35 -56.35
C MET A 1 -8.93 -21.93 -55.03
N ASN A 2 -8.02 -22.46 -54.19
CA ASN A 2 -8.39 -23.21 -52.98
C ASN A 2 -8.71 -22.27 -51.83
N TRP A 3 -9.99 -21.92 -51.67
CA TRP A 3 -10.48 -21.03 -50.62
C TRP A 3 -10.51 -21.65 -49.21
N LEU A 4 -10.16 -22.93 -49.05
CA LEU A 4 -10.20 -23.64 -47.74
C LEU A 4 -8.89 -23.58 -46.93
N GLY A 5 -7.79 -23.08 -47.50
CA GLY A 5 -6.49 -23.06 -46.81
C GLY A 5 -6.27 -21.89 -45.86
N ILE A 6 -6.98 -20.78 -46.08
CA ILE A 6 -6.72 -19.49 -45.39
C ILE A 6 -7.43 -19.43 -44.03
N TRP A 7 -8.52 -20.19 -43.84
CA TRP A 7 -9.29 -20.16 -42.59
C TRP A 7 -8.69 -21.04 -41.49
N LYS A 8 -7.92 -22.08 -41.82
CA LYS A 8 -7.30 -22.96 -40.83
C LYS A 8 -6.06 -22.35 -40.16
N SER A 9 -5.34 -21.46 -40.85
CA SER A 9 -4.16 -20.78 -40.30
C SER A 9 -4.51 -19.55 -39.46
N LEU A 10 -5.58 -18.83 -39.79
CA LEU A 10 -6.04 -17.67 -39.00
C LEU A 10 -6.61 -18.07 -37.62
N GLY A 11 -7.29 -19.21 -37.51
CA GLY A 11 -7.86 -19.69 -36.25
C GLY A 11 -6.80 -20.15 -35.24
N ALA A 12 -5.72 -20.78 -35.72
CA ALA A 12 -4.62 -21.26 -34.87
C ALA A 12 -3.77 -20.11 -34.31
N SER A 13 -3.52 -19.07 -35.11
CA SER A 13 -2.76 -17.89 -34.65
C SER A 13 -3.53 -17.03 -33.65
N LEU A 14 -4.86 -16.92 -33.77
CA LEU A 14 -5.68 -16.22 -32.78
C LEU A 14 -5.72 -16.97 -31.44
N LEU A 15 -5.82 -18.30 -31.45
CA LEU A 15 -5.82 -19.09 -30.21
C LEU A 15 -4.49 -19.01 -29.45
N ALA A 16 -3.36 -18.97 -30.17
CA ALA A 16 -2.05 -18.79 -29.55
C ALA A 16 -1.90 -17.40 -28.87
N LEU A 17 -2.48 -16.35 -29.46
CA LEU A 17 -2.47 -15.00 -28.86
C LEU A 17 -3.35 -14.92 -27.60
N VAL A 18 -4.49 -15.60 -27.59
CA VAL A 18 -5.40 -15.62 -26.42
C VAL A 18 -4.79 -16.40 -25.25
N VAL A 19 -4.03 -17.47 -25.50
CA VAL A 19 -3.37 -18.25 -24.44
C VAL A 19 -2.19 -17.49 -23.80
N VAL A 20 -1.46 -16.68 -24.55
CA VAL A 20 -0.39 -15.83 -23.97
C VAL A 20 -0.97 -14.62 -23.22
N ALA A 21 -2.12 -14.08 -23.65
CA ALA A 21 -2.79 -13.00 -22.93
C ALA A 21 -3.44 -13.45 -21.60
N GLY A 22 -3.80 -14.73 -21.47
CA GLY A 22 -4.44 -15.28 -20.27
C GLY A 22 -3.50 -15.66 -19.13
N SER A 23 -2.19 -15.71 -19.37
CA SER A 23 -1.18 -16.07 -18.37
C SER A 23 -0.42 -14.88 -17.79
N CYS A 24 -0.87 -13.65 -18.06
CA CYS A 24 -0.63 -12.53 -17.15
C CYS A 24 -1.50 -12.74 -15.90
N GLN A 25 -1.20 -13.84 -15.20
CA GLN A 25 -1.69 -14.10 -13.88
C GLN A 25 -1.42 -12.85 -13.09
N GLN A 26 -2.49 -12.28 -12.56
CA GLN A 26 -2.41 -11.24 -11.58
C GLN A 26 -1.53 -11.79 -10.46
N ALA A 27 -0.24 -11.46 -10.51
CA ALA A 27 0.60 -11.40 -9.34
C ALA A 27 -0.04 -10.29 -8.52
N ASN A 28 -1.12 -10.64 -7.82
CA ASN A 28 -1.67 -9.87 -6.73
C ASN A 28 -0.47 -9.67 -5.83
N ALA A 29 0.12 -8.47 -5.92
CA ALA A 29 1.38 -8.16 -5.29
C ALA A 29 1.21 -8.49 -3.81
N ILE A 30 1.78 -9.61 -3.39
CA ILE A 30 1.97 -9.92 -1.98
C ILE A 30 2.90 -8.80 -1.53
N GLY A 31 2.33 -7.79 -0.89
CA GLY A 31 3.13 -6.75 -0.26
C GLY A 31 3.99 -7.44 0.79
N PHE A 32 5.30 -7.22 0.76
CA PHE A 32 6.19 -7.78 1.75
C PHE A 32 6.53 -6.68 2.78
N PRO A 33 6.14 -6.86 4.06
CA PRO A 33 6.53 -5.92 5.09
C PRO A 33 8.04 -5.95 5.26
N LEU A 34 8.66 -4.77 5.26
CA LEU A 34 10.07 -4.61 5.61
C LEU A 34 10.23 -4.82 7.11
N SER A 35 11.26 -5.56 7.52
CA SER A 35 11.58 -5.74 8.94
C SER A 35 12.48 -4.63 9.47
N GLU A 36 13.13 -3.87 8.58
CA GLU A 36 13.99 -2.74 8.94
C GLU A 36 13.22 -1.62 9.64
N SER A 37 13.86 -0.99 10.62
CA SER A 37 13.28 0.14 11.35
C SER A 37 13.22 1.43 10.52
N LYS A 38 12.50 2.43 11.04
CA LYS A 38 12.50 3.81 10.50
C LYS A 38 13.93 4.33 10.30
N GLU A 39 14.80 4.13 11.28
CA GLU A 39 16.19 4.60 11.28
C GLU A 39 17.05 3.83 10.28
N GLU A 40 16.91 2.50 10.21
CA GLU A 40 17.63 1.64 9.26
C GLU A 40 17.26 1.93 7.80
N LEU A 41 15.99 2.30 7.57
CA LEU A 41 15.47 2.76 6.29
C LEU A 41 15.78 4.25 6.03
N LYS A 42 16.33 4.97 7.00
CA LYS A 42 16.61 6.42 6.96
C LYS A 42 15.37 7.26 6.64
N LEU A 43 14.21 6.79 7.10
CA LEU A 43 12.94 7.45 6.90
C LEU A 43 12.80 8.64 7.86
N GLN A 44 12.35 9.77 7.34
CA GLN A 44 11.99 10.93 8.14
C GLN A 44 10.50 11.20 7.94
N TYR A 45 9.72 10.89 8.98
CA TYR A 45 8.28 11.13 9.02
C TYR A 45 7.81 11.42 10.43
N GLU A 46 6.63 12.00 10.52
CA GLU A 46 5.88 12.25 11.76
C GLU A 46 4.44 11.75 11.61
N VAL A 47 3.92 11.20 12.71
CA VAL A 47 2.51 10.80 12.83
C VAL A 47 1.93 11.56 14.02
N GLU A 48 0.91 12.35 13.75
CA GLU A 48 0.15 13.06 14.76
C GLU A 48 -1.28 12.50 14.78
N VAL A 49 -1.78 12.18 15.97
CA VAL A 49 -3.18 11.75 16.12
C VAL A 49 -3.88 12.68 17.09
N THR A 50 -4.95 13.32 16.62
CA THR A 50 -5.79 14.20 17.42
C THR A 50 -7.10 13.50 17.74
N ASP A 51 -7.37 13.29 19.03
CA ASP A 51 -8.67 12.84 19.52
C ASP A 51 -9.60 14.02 19.82
N HIS A 52 -10.75 14.00 19.14
CA HIS A 52 -11.76 15.05 19.20
C HIS A 52 -12.77 14.86 20.34
N GLY A 53 -12.68 13.80 21.15
CA GLY A 53 -13.63 13.51 22.23
C GLY A 53 -15.00 13.03 21.73
N THR A 54 -15.11 12.62 20.47
CA THR A 54 -16.37 12.21 19.81
C THR A 54 -16.36 10.75 19.34
N GLY A 55 -15.40 9.96 19.86
CA GLY A 55 -15.10 8.61 19.36
C GLY A 55 -14.41 8.61 17.99
N ARG A 56 -13.95 9.77 17.51
CA ARG A 56 -13.24 9.94 16.24
C ARG A 56 -11.90 10.59 16.45
N VAL A 57 -10.95 10.20 15.61
CA VAL A 57 -9.60 10.75 15.57
C VAL A 57 -9.29 11.26 14.18
N THR A 58 -8.41 12.27 14.12
CA THR A 58 -7.73 12.64 12.88
C THR A 58 -6.29 12.18 12.96
N VAL A 59 -5.89 11.34 12.02
CA VAL A 59 -4.51 10.92 11.82
C VAL A 59 -3.91 11.81 10.75
N VAL A 60 -2.78 12.42 11.06
CA VAL A 60 -2.00 13.24 10.15
C VAL A 60 -0.64 12.60 9.99
N PHE A 61 -0.26 12.36 8.75
CA PHE A 61 1.04 11.82 8.39
C PHE A 61 1.82 12.89 7.62
N THR A 62 3.03 13.19 8.08
CA THR A 62 3.94 14.11 7.41
C THR A 62 5.21 13.35 7.05
N LEU A 63 5.58 13.37 5.77
CA LEU A 63 6.77 12.73 5.23
C LEU A 63 7.78 13.80 4.83
N GLN A 64 8.97 13.74 5.42
CA GLN A 64 10.08 14.64 5.11
C GLN A 64 11.10 13.97 4.18
N ASP A 65 11.42 12.70 4.39
CA ASP A 65 12.37 11.94 3.58
C ASP A 65 11.96 10.46 3.48
N GLU A 66 12.05 9.93 2.27
CA GLU A 66 11.74 8.55 1.89
C GLU A 66 12.93 7.61 2.12
N GLY A 67 14.12 8.18 2.40
CA GLY A 67 15.32 7.42 2.73
C GLY A 67 15.65 6.39 1.66
N ARG A 68 15.84 5.14 2.10
CA ARG A 68 16.19 4.00 1.24
C ARG A 68 15.03 3.52 0.37
N MET A 69 13.80 3.96 0.65
CA MET A 69 12.58 3.55 -0.06
C MET A 69 12.21 4.48 -1.22
N LYS A 70 13.05 5.47 -1.54
CA LYS A 70 12.77 6.42 -2.62
C LYS A 70 12.86 5.76 -4.00
N PRO A 71 11.93 6.06 -4.93
CA PRO A 71 10.67 6.79 -4.71
C PRO A 71 9.61 5.88 -4.09
N LEU A 72 8.79 6.43 -3.20
CA LEU A 72 7.53 5.81 -2.78
C LEU A 72 6.53 5.86 -3.94
N ASP A 73 5.85 4.75 -4.18
CA ASP A 73 4.75 4.67 -5.15
C ASP A 73 3.47 5.25 -4.56
N GLU A 74 3.19 4.91 -3.29
CA GLU A 74 2.00 5.39 -2.58
C GLU A 74 2.16 5.32 -1.06
N VAL A 75 1.34 6.12 -0.38
CA VAL A 75 1.09 6.01 1.05
C VAL A 75 -0.34 5.54 1.22
N GLN A 76 -0.55 4.46 1.99
CA GLN A 76 -1.89 3.92 2.24
C GLN A 76 -2.23 4.00 3.72
N PHE A 77 -3.51 4.20 4.01
CA PHE A 77 -4.09 3.90 5.31
C PHE A 77 -4.80 2.55 5.22
N TYR A 78 -4.36 1.62 6.04
CA TYR A 78 -4.75 0.22 6.00
C TYR A 78 -5.37 -0.18 7.34
N ILE A 79 -6.42 -1.00 7.31
CA ILE A 79 -7.03 -1.59 8.50
C ILE A 79 -7.15 -3.09 8.27
N PRO A 80 -6.34 -3.92 8.96
CA PRO A 80 -6.47 -5.36 8.90
C PRO A 80 -7.80 -5.79 9.51
N ALA A 81 -8.41 -6.83 8.96
CA ALA A 81 -9.55 -7.52 9.55
C ALA A 81 -9.24 -8.02 10.97
N GLN A 82 -10.27 -8.19 11.80
CA GLN A 82 -10.08 -8.69 13.16
C GLN A 82 -9.67 -10.17 13.19
N LYS A 83 -10.10 -10.94 12.19
CA LYS A 83 -9.87 -12.38 12.10
C LYS A 83 -8.87 -12.69 11.00
N LYS A 84 -7.97 -13.60 11.31
CA LYS A 84 -7.06 -14.16 10.31
C LYS A 84 -7.84 -14.94 9.26
N ASN A 85 -7.36 -14.88 8.03
CA ASN A 85 -7.83 -15.74 6.95
C ASN A 85 -7.25 -17.16 7.08
N ALA A 86 -7.63 -18.04 6.15
CA ALA A 86 -7.18 -19.44 6.16
C ALA A 86 -5.65 -19.60 6.07
N ASP A 87 -4.95 -18.60 5.51
CA ASP A 87 -3.50 -18.59 5.31
C ASP A 87 -2.74 -17.93 6.48
N GLY A 88 -3.44 -17.55 7.55
CA GLY A 88 -2.85 -16.94 8.74
C GLY A 88 -2.53 -15.44 8.64
N GLY A 89 -2.80 -14.83 7.48
CA GLY A 89 -2.77 -13.37 7.26
C GLY A 89 -4.10 -12.70 7.61
N TYR A 90 -4.23 -11.40 7.34
CA TYR A 90 -5.49 -10.68 7.50
C TYR A 90 -5.99 -10.16 6.14
N TYR A 91 -7.28 -10.30 5.87
CA TYR A 91 -7.92 -9.48 4.83
C TYR A 91 -7.96 -8.02 5.28
N ALA A 92 -8.18 -7.10 4.36
CA ALA A 92 -8.39 -5.70 4.72
C ALA A 92 -9.87 -5.44 5.05
N ASP A 93 -10.14 -4.83 6.20
CA ASP A 93 -11.43 -4.17 6.44
C ASP A 93 -11.51 -2.85 5.67
N LEU A 94 -10.37 -2.17 5.49
CA LEU A 94 -10.25 -0.92 4.72
C LEU A 94 -8.84 -0.78 4.15
N VAL A 95 -8.74 -0.36 2.88
CA VAL A 95 -7.50 0.16 2.28
C VAL A 95 -7.86 1.44 1.54
N VAL A 96 -7.18 2.53 1.85
CA VAL A 96 -7.32 3.79 1.09
C VAL A 96 -5.94 4.37 0.79
N SER A 97 -5.72 4.76 -0.47
CA SER A 97 -4.54 5.55 -0.83
C SER A 97 -4.70 6.96 -0.27
N MET A 98 -3.74 7.38 0.56
CA MET A 98 -3.73 8.72 1.14
C MET A 98 -3.23 9.72 0.09
N GLU A 99 -4.03 10.75 -0.17
CA GLU A 99 -3.57 11.91 -0.94
C GLU A 99 -2.47 12.63 -0.14
N MET A 100 -1.25 12.63 -0.68
CA MET A 100 -0.08 13.26 -0.06
C MET A 100 0.18 14.61 -0.74
N ARG A 101 -0.23 15.71 -0.08
CA ARG A 101 -0.06 17.06 -0.60
C ARG A 101 1.32 17.61 -0.28
N GLU A 102 1.97 18.20 -1.27
CA GLU A 102 3.23 18.92 -1.07
C GLU A 102 2.98 20.21 -0.27
N MET A 103 3.87 20.47 0.68
CA MET A 103 3.89 21.64 1.55
C MET A 103 5.00 22.60 1.09
N GLU A 104 4.92 23.87 1.47
CA GLU A 104 5.89 24.90 1.05
C GLU A 104 7.35 24.59 1.43
N ASN A 105 7.55 23.79 2.48
CA ASN A 105 8.86 23.36 2.95
C ASN A 105 9.38 22.06 2.29
N GLY A 106 8.71 21.58 1.23
CA GLY A 106 9.07 20.35 0.50
C GLY A 106 8.62 19.06 1.18
N GLN A 107 7.95 19.13 2.33
CA GLN A 107 7.35 17.97 2.98
C GLN A 107 6.07 17.54 2.28
N ARG A 108 5.67 16.29 2.44
CA ARG A 108 4.36 15.80 1.97
C ARG A 108 3.46 15.47 3.16
N ARG A 109 2.21 15.94 3.14
CA ARG A 109 1.25 15.74 4.23
C ARG A 109 -0.02 15.06 3.75
N GLY A 110 -0.43 14.01 4.46
CA GLY A 110 -1.68 13.28 4.26
C GLY A 110 -2.51 13.27 5.54
N ARG A 111 -3.83 13.09 5.38
CA ARG A 111 -4.78 13.11 6.50
C ARG A 111 -5.89 12.10 6.31
N VAL A 112 -6.23 11.39 7.39
CA VAL A 112 -7.42 10.51 7.48
C VAL A 112 -8.21 10.87 8.73
N HIS A 113 -9.53 10.92 8.60
CA HIS A 113 -10.45 11.09 9.73
C HIS A 113 -11.28 9.81 9.87
N ILE A 114 -11.27 9.23 11.07
CA ILE A 114 -11.82 7.89 11.28
C ILE A 114 -12.30 7.67 12.72
N LEU A 115 -13.07 6.61 12.95
CA LEU A 115 -13.40 6.15 14.29
C LEU A 115 -12.14 5.73 15.07
N ARG A 116 -12.10 6.03 16.36
CA ARG A 116 -10.97 5.69 17.24
C ARG A 116 -10.71 4.18 17.27
N GLU A 117 -11.78 3.39 17.42
CA GLU A 117 -11.72 1.92 17.44
C GLU A 117 -11.08 1.31 16.17
N LEU A 118 -11.22 2.01 15.03
CA LEU A 118 -10.61 1.60 13.77
C LEU A 118 -9.14 2.05 13.70
N ALA A 119 -8.82 3.23 14.23
CA ALA A 119 -7.44 3.71 14.33
C ALA A 119 -6.57 2.86 15.28
N GLU A 120 -7.15 2.19 16.27
CA GLU A 120 -6.44 1.25 17.16
C GLU A 120 -5.87 0.02 16.41
N ARG A 121 -6.45 -0.33 15.27
CA ARG A 121 -5.92 -1.35 14.35
C ARG A 121 -5.30 -0.72 13.10
N GLY A 122 -5.39 0.60 12.96
CA GLY A 122 -4.98 1.31 11.76
C GLY A 122 -3.47 1.28 11.57
N GLU A 123 -3.07 1.21 10.31
CA GLU A 123 -1.69 1.20 9.88
C GLU A 123 -1.50 2.20 8.75
N ILE A 124 -0.37 2.91 8.74
CA ILE A 124 0.08 3.68 7.57
C ILE A 124 1.14 2.82 6.87
N TRP A 125 0.93 2.52 5.60
CA TRP A 125 1.85 1.74 4.78
C TRP A 125 2.56 2.67 3.79
N LEU A 126 3.89 2.69 3.84
CA LEU A 126 4.72 3.35 2.82
C LEU A 126 5.12 2.30 1.80
N ASN A 127 4.64 2.41 0.57
CA ASN A 127 4.81 1.38 -0.45
C ASN A 127 5.82 1.79 -1.51
N THR A 128 6.67 0.86 -1.93
CA THR A 128 7.60 1.06 -3.05
C THR A 128 7.95 -0.27 -3.74
N HIS A 129 8.25 -0.21 -5.03
CA HIS A 129 8.93 -1.28 -5.75
C HIS A 129 10.46 -1.08 -5.80
N GLN A 130 10.99 -0.05 -5.14
CA GLN A 130 12.40 0.30 -5.12
C GLN A 130 12.99 0.28 -3.71
N LEU A 131 14.14 -0.37 -3.56
CA LEU A 131 14.92 -0.32 -2.32
C LEU A 131 16.38 -0.07 -2.68
N ASP A 132 17.00 0.93 -2.06
CA ASP A 132 18.38 1.35 -2.33
C ASP A 132 18.64 1.65 -3.82
N GLY A 133 17.64 2.24 -4.50
CA GLY A 133 17.68 2.56 -5.93
C GLY A 133 17.58 1.35 -6.86
N LYS A 134 17.34 0.15 -6.33
CA LYS A 134 17.11 -1.08 -7.11
C LYS A 134 15.63 -1.36 -7.21
N MET A 135 15.13 -1.42 -8.44
CA MET A 135 13.75 -1.79 -8.73
C MET A 135 13.60 -3.31 -8.79
N THR A 136 12.62 -3.85 -8.07
CA THR A 136 12.20 -5.26 -8.17
C THR A 136 10.77 -5.30 -8.71
N PRO A 137 10.58 -5.46 -10.04
CA PRO A 137 9.25 -5.52 -10.64
C PRO A 137 8.39 -6.60 -9.98
N LEU A 138 7.08 -6.34 -9.85
CA LEU A 138 6.10 -7.25 -9.24
C LEU A 138 6.27 -7.52 -7.73
N THR A 139 7.29 -6.93 -7.09
CA THR A 139 7.47 -6.98 -5.64
C THR A 139 7.20 -5.62 -5.05
N ARG A 140 6.19 -5.53 -4.19
CA ARG A 140 5.89 -4.32 -3.42
C ARG A 140 6.43 -4.49 -2.01
N TRP A 141 7.40 -3.68 -1.65
CA TRP A 141 7.87 -3.54 -0.27
C TRP A 141 6.99 -2.53 0.45
N HIS A 142 6.71 -2.78 1.73
CA HIS A 142 6.02 -1.80 2.54
C HIS A 142 6.60 -1.66 3.94
N HIS A 143 6.77 -0.42 4.39
CA HIS A 143 7.07 -0.08 5.78
C HIS A 143 5.76 0.17 6.51
N VAL A 144 5.52 -0.56 7.61
CA VAL A 144 4.28 -0.48 8.38
C VAL A 144 4.46 0.42 9.59
N ILE A 145 3.56 1.39 9.73
CA ILE A 145 3.52 2.31 10.87
C ILE A 145 2.21 2.10 11.63
N PRO A 146 2.20 1.40 12.78
CA PRO A 146 1.00 1.21 13.57
C PRO A 146 0.51 2.53 14.18
N VAL A 147 -0.72 2.94 13.86
CA VAL A 147 -1.32 4.19 14.35
C VAL A 147 -1.55 4.14 15.86
N ALA A 148 -1.82 2.96 16.41
CA ALA A 148 -2.03 2.73 17.84
C ALA A 148 -0.91 3.30 18.72
N LYS A 149 0.35 3.29 18.24
CA LYS A 149 1.51 3.83 18.98
C LYS A 149 1.47 5.35 19.16
N HIS A 150 0.59 6.03 18.43
CA HIS A 150 0.46 7.49 18.40
C HIS A 150 -0.89 7.97 18.93
N LEU A 151 -1.78 7.05 19.34
CA LEU A 151 -3.06 7.43 19.90
C LEU A 151 -2.87 8.09 21.27
N PRO A 152 -3.50 9.23 21.54
CA PRO A 152 -3.56 9.76 22.90
C PRO A 152 -4.41 8.84 23.79
N GLU A 153 -4.20 8.90 25.09
CA GLU A 153 -5.06 8.23 26.07
C GLU A 153 -6.54 8.60 25.83
N PRO A 154 -7.48 7.65 26.03
CA PRO A 154 -8.90 7.95 25.94
C PRO A 154 -9.27 9.11 26.86
N LYS A 155 -10.00 10.09 26.33
CA LYS A 155 -10.62 11.12 27.18
C LYS A 155 -11.90 10.50 27.76
N GLU A 156 -11.93 10.30 29.08
CA GLU A 156 -13.11 9.86 29.84
C GLU A 156 -14.27 10.87 29.76
#